data_AF-A0A285Q8H0-F1
#
_entry.id   AF-A0A285Q8H0-F1
#
_cell.length_a   1.000
_cell.length_b   1.000
_cell.length_c   1.000
_cell.angle_alpha   90.00
_cell.angle_beta   90.00
_cell.angle_gamma   90.00
#
_symmetry.space_group_name_H-M   'P 1'
#
loop_
_entity.id
_entity.type
_entity.pdbx_description
1 polymer ?
#
loop_
_entity_poly.entity_id
_entity_poly.type
_entity_poly.pdbx_seq_one_letter_code
_entity_poly.pdbx_strand_id
1 'polypeptide(L)'
;MNENLKTRGPAVRAEQLIDVYHARLDVPSPWTVISDQVMGGVSSAALQQDDRHNSTCTCLTGRTRLENNGGFVQMKLEIGPGWLRADYRGLFIELCGAAHDYNLHVKTNQLDRPWQSFRCTLPVKPQWTRFIVPFEQLRAHRTDAELQPADIRSVAVVAIGTAFDVDVCVRRFGFFL
;
A
#
# COMPACT_ATOMS: atom_id res chain seq x y z
N MET A 1 -7.02 6.09 25.74
CA MET A 1 -6.32 4.83 25.39
C MET A 1 -5.24 5.19 24.40
N ASN A 2 -3.97 5.09 24.78
CA ASN A 2 -2.87 5.42 23.88
C ASN A 2 -2.79 4.32 22.82
N GLU A 3 -3.12 4.67 21.57
CA GLU A 3 -2.81 3.79 20.44
C GLU A 3 -1.30 3.55 20.42
N ASN A 4 -0.88 2.31 20.66
CA ASN A 4 0.50 1.89 20.49
C ASN A 4 0.82 1.73 18.99
N LEU A 5 0.92 2.85 18.28
CA LEU A 5 1.45 2.87 16.91
C LEU A 5 2.92 2.46 16.96
N LYS A 6 3.25 1.33 16.32
CA LYS A 6 4.66 0.95 16.10
C LYS A 6 5.18 1.60 14.84
N THR A 7 6.49 1.90 14.81
CA THR A 7 7.16 2.39 13.61
C THR A 7 8.21 1.38 13.15
N ARG A 8 8.26 1.12 11.85
CA ARG A 8 9.31 0.34 11.17
C ARG A 8 9.95 1.19 10.10
N GLY A 9 11.28 1.25 10.09
CA GLY A 9 12.04 2.15 9.22
C GLY A 9 12.74 3.26 10.01
N PRO A 10 13.37 4.23 9.33
CA PRO A 10 14.08 5.32 10.00
C PRO A 10 13.13 6.20 10.81
N ALA A 11 13.68 6.85 11.84
CA ALA A 11 12.93 7.81 12.63
C ALA A 11 12.69 9.09 11.80
N VAL A 12 11.41 9.45 11.65
CA VAL A 12 10.94 10.65 10.96
C VAL A 12 10.00 11.39 11.89
N ARG A 13 10.20 12.70 12.05
CA ARG A 13 9.37 13.51 12.95
C ARG A 13 7.97 13.69 12.36
N ALA A 14 6.97 13.89 13.22
CA ALA A 14 5.58 13.96 12.77
C ALA A 14 5.33 15.12 11.78
N GLU A 15 6.02 16.24 11.97
CA GLU A 15 5.97 17.42 11.11
C GLU A 15 6.57 17.21 9.72
N GLN A 16 7.36 16.15 9.54
CA GLN A 16 7.94 15.77 8.24
C GLN A 16 7.06 14.80 7.47
N LEU A 17 5.94 14.35 8.03
CA LEU A 17 4.98 13.46 7.38
C LEU A 17 3.90 14.28 6.67
N ILE A 18 3.82 14.13 5.35
CA ILE A 18 2.85 14.83 4.52
C ILE A 18 1.77 13.83 4.07
N ASP A 19 0.60 13.90 4.70
CA ASP A 19 -0.55 13.04 4.40
C ASP A 19 -1.08 13.31 2.99
N VAL A 20 -1.05 12.28 2.14
CA VAL A 20 -1.82 12.25 0.87
C VAL A 20 -3.21 11.67 1.13
N TYR A 21 -3.28 10.69 2.04
CA TYR A 21 -4.49 10.02 2.45
C TYR A 21 -4.52 9.89 3.97
N HIS A 22 -5.67 10.23 4.55
CA HIS A 22 -6.01 9.96 5.94
C HIS A 22 -7.48 9.56 5.96
N ALA A 23 -7.76 8.34 6.42
CA ALA A 23 -9.10 7.82 6.54
C ALA A 23 -9.95 8.73 7.45
N ARG A 24 -11.18 8.99 7.02
CA ARG A 24 -12.17 9.78 7.76
C ARG A 24 -13.51 9.09 7.71
N LEU A 25 -14.24 9.15 8.82
CA LEU A 25 -15.63 8.71 8.84
C LEU A 25 -16.41 9.63 7.88
N ASP A 26 -17.28 9.06 7.05
CA ASP A 26 -18.15 9.77 6.10
C ASP A 26 -17.48 10.40 4.86
N VAL A 27 -16.19 10.17 4.64
CA VAL A 27 -15.54 10.49 3.36
C VAL A 27 -15.24 9.20 2.62
N PRO A 28 -15.80 8.99 1.41
CA PRO A 28 -15.51 7.80 0.61
C PRO A 28 -14.00 7.63 0.41
N SER A 29 -13.54 6.39 0.59
CA SER A 29 -12.14 6.07 0.37
C SER A 29 -11.76 6.20 -1.12
N PRO A 30 -10.66 6.89 -1.47
CA PRO A 30 -10.16 6.95 -2.84
C PRO A 30 -9.43 5.67 -3.27
N TRP A 31 -9.24 4.71 -2.37
CA TRP A 31 -8.63 3.43 -2.67
C TRP A 31 -9.55 2.59 -3.55
N THR A 32 -8.97 1.90 -4.53
CA THR A 32 -9.69 1.04 -5.48
C THR A 32 -9.19 -0.39 -5.38
N VAL A 33 -10.09 -1.37 -5.54
CA VAL A 33 -9.75 -2.80 -5.48
C VAL A 33 -9.44 -3.34 -6.87
N ILE A 34 -8.39 -4.16 -6.98
CA ILE A 34 -8.05 -4.91 -8.20
C ILE A 34 -7.69 -6.34 -7.79
N SER A 35 -8.21 -7.33 -8.51
CA SER A 35 -7.89 -8.75 -8.34
C SER A 35 -7.29 -9.35 -9.61
N ASP A 36 -6.74 -10.56 -9.50
CA ASP A 36 -6.27 -11.36 -10.62
C ASP A 36 -7.37 -11.83 -11.59
N GLN A 37 -8.65 -11.54 -11.32
CA GLN A 37 -9.77 -11.81 -12.22
C GLN A 37 -9.60 -11.13 -13.57
N VAL A 38 -8.86 -10.01 -13.62
CA VAL A 38 -8.48 -9.34 -14.87
C VAL A 38 -7.62 -10.21 -15.80
N MET A 39 -7.01 -11.28 -15.26
CA MET A 39 -6.22 -12.28 -15.98
C MET A 39 -6.87 -13.68 -15.97
N GLY A 40 -8.13 -13.81 -15.53
CA GLY A 40 -8.83 -15.09 -15.42
C GLY A 40 -8.61 -15.85 -14.11
N GLY A 41 -7.93 -15.24 -13.14
CA GLY A 41 -7.80 -15.75 -11.78
C GLY A 41 -9.14 -15.75 -11.02
N VAL A 42 -9.16 -16.41 -9.87
CA VAL A 42 -10.37 -16.58 -9.04
C VAL A 42 -10.22 -15.99 -7.64
N SER A 43 -9.23 -15.11 -7.42
CA SER A 43 -9.12 -14.35 -6.18
C SER A 43 -10.24 -13.31 -6.09
N SER A 44 -10.75 -13.09 -4.88
CA SER A 44 -11.80 -12.10 -4.63
C SER A 44 -11.38 -11.14 -3.53
N ALA A 45 -11.78 -9.88 -3.65
CA ALA A 45 -11.57 -8.89 -2.60
C ALA A 45 -12.59 -7.76 -2.68
N ALA A 46 -12.78 -7.09 -1.56
CA ALA A 46 -13.59 -5.90 -1.42
C ALA A 46 -12.86 -4.87 -0.56
N LEU A 47 -13.23 -3.60 -0.75
CA LEU A 47 -12.84 -2.52 0.14
C LEU A 47 -14.04 -2.09 0.97
N GLN A 48 -13.80 -1.87 2.26
CA GLN A 48 -14.77 -1.32 3.18
C GLN A 48 -14.10 -0.32 4.12
N GLN A 49 -14.82 0.73 4.49
CA GLN A 49 -14.39 1.57 5.60
C GLN A 49 -14.80 0.91 6.91
N ASP A 50 -13.91 0.95 7.89
CA ASP A 50 -14.10 0.30 9.19
C ASP A 50 -13.42 1.12 10.29
N ASP A 51 -13.69 0.77 11.54
CA ASP A 51 -12.92 1.21 12.70
C ASP A 51 -12.10 0.05 13.27
N ARG A 52 -10.77 0.17 13.22
CA ARG A 52 -9.86 -0.84 13.77
C ARG A 52 -9.04 -0.23 14.88
N HIS A 53 -9.22 -0.75 16.10
CA HIS A 53 -8.55 -0.28 17.31
C HIS A 53 -8.81 1.21 17.64
N ASN A 54 -10.02 1.72 17.41
CA ASN A 54 -10.40 3.14 17.57
C ASN A 54 -9.75 4.07 16.54
N SER A 55 -9.55 3.56 15.33
CA SER A 55 -9.03 4.30 14.19
C SER A 55 -9.85 3.99 12.96
N THR A 56 -10.47 5.01 12.38
CA THR A 56 -11.09 4.90 11.07
C THR A 56 -10.04 4.49 10.04
N CYS A 57 -10.40 3.55 9.17
CA CYS A 57 -9.51 3.00 8.17
C CYS A 57 -10.27 2.48 6.95
N THR A 58 -9.54 2.19 5.87
CA THR A 58 -10.04 1.42 4.72
C THR A 58 -9.40 0.06 4.72
N CYS A 59 -10.22 -0.99 4.68
CA CYS A 59 -9.80 -2.38 4.79
C CYS A 59 -10.01 -3.12 3.48
N LEU A 60 -8.92 -3.72 2.99
CA LEU A 60 -8.95 -4.74 1.95
C LEU A 60 -9.20 -6.08 2.62
N THR A 61 -10.35 -6.68 2.33
CA THR A 61 -10.72 -8.02 2.78
C THR A 61 -10.99 -8.92 1.59
N GLY A 62 -10.57 -10.18 1.66
CA GLY A 62 -10.75 -11.10 0.54
C GLY A 62 -9.96 -12.38 0.69
N ARG A 63 -9.62 -12.98 -0.45
CA ARG A 63 -8.84 -14.20 -0.48
C ARG A 63 -8.06 -14.33 -1.77
N THR A 64 -6.77 -14.65 -1.64
CA THR A 64 -5.95 -15.04 -2.79
C THR A 64 -6.10 -16.53 -3.09
N ARG A 65 -6.07 -16.85 -4.37
CA ARG A 65 -6.20 -18.18 -4.96
C ARG A 65 -5.10 -18.36 -5.99
N LEU A 66 -4.47 -19.53 -6.04
CA LEU A 66 -3.37 -19.80 -6.99
C LEU A 66 -3.87 -20.47 -8.28
N GLU A 67 -5.15 -20.83 -8.31
CA GLU A 67 -5.82 -21.41 -9.46
C GLU A 67 -5.86 -20.44 -10.65
N ASN A 68 -5.89 -20.99 -11.87
CA ASN A 68 -5.92 -20.26 -13.14
C ASN A 68 -4.76 -19.27 -13.35
N ASN A 69 -3.56 -19.61 -12.86
CA ASN A 69 -2.39 -18.72 -12.84
C ASN A 69 -2.63 -17.42 -12.05
N GLY A 70 -3.66 -17.42 -11.19
CA GLY A 70 -3.96 -16.36 -10.26
C GLY A 70 -3.04 -16.37 -9.05
N GLY A 71 -3.21 -15.37 -8.22
CA GLY A 71 -2.52 -15.30 -6.94
C GLY A 71 -2.41 -13.90 -6.38
N PHE A 72 -3.27 -12.94 -6.77
CA PHE A 72 -3.21 -11.60 -6.18
C PHE A 72 -4.54 -10.88 -6.00
N VAL A 73 -4.57 -10.04 -4.96
CA VAL A 73 -5.52 -8.94 -4.78
C VAL A 73 -4.76 -7.71 -4.28
N GLN A 74 -5.24 -6.51 -4.62
CA GLN A 74 -4.62 -5.28 -4.18
C GLN A 74 -5.64 -4.17 -3.95
N MET A 75 -5.29 -3.25 -3.05
CA MET A 75 -5.90 -1.94 -2.96
C MET A 75 -4.92 -0.90 -3.48
N LYS A 76 -5.37 -0.05 -4.40
CA LYS A 76 -4.55 0.92 -5.12
C LYS A 76 -5.03 2.34 -4.88
N LEU A 77 -4.10 3.25 -4.65
CA LEU A 77 -4.29 4.69 -4.57
C LEU A 77 -3.57 5.38 -5.73
N GLU A 78 -4.30 6.16 -6.52
CA GLU A 78 -3.70 7.03 -7.53
C GLU A 78 -3.10 8.28 -6.88
N ILE A 79 -1.94 8.72 -7.36
CA ILE A 79 -1.19 9.86 -6.86
C ILE A 79 -1.16 10.93 -7.96
N GLY A 80 -1.87 12.04 -7.71
CA GLY A 80 -1.85 13.18 -8.62
C GLY A 80 -0.50 13.91 -8.57
N PRO A 81 -0.06 14.52 -9.69
CA PRO A 81 1.24 15.21 -9.78
C PRO A 81 1.39 16.34 -8.77
N GLY A 82 0.30 16.96 -8.32
CA GLY A 82 0.31 18.02 -7.29
C GLY A 82 0.78 17.57 -5.91
N TRP A 83 0.83 16.25 -5.65
CA TRP A 83 1.41 15.72 -4.42
C TRP A 83 2.93 15.56 -4.49
N LEU A 84 3.53 15.53 -5.68
CA LEU A 84 4.91 15.15 -5.87
C LEU A 84 5.84 16.34 -5.64
N ARG A 85 6.87 16.13 -4.83
CA ARG A 85 7.92 17.12 -4.56
C ARG A 85 9.29 16.48 -4.59
N ALA A 86 10.28 17.24 -5.05
CA ALA A 86 11.65 16.78 -5.21
C ALA A 86 12.38 16.56 -3.87
N ASP A 87 11.92 17.20 -2.79
CA ASP A 87 12.54 17.12 -1.46
C ASP A 87 12.06 15.93 -0.62
N TYR A 88 11.09 15.16 -1.11
CA TYR A 88 10.69 13.94 -0.43
C TYR A 88 11.77 12.86 -0.51
N ARG A 89 11.89 12.12 0.59
CA ARG A 89 12.89 11.05 0.79
C ARG A 89 12.29 9.65 0.72
N GLY A 90 10.97 9.56 0.76
CA GLY A 90 10.26 8.30 0.66
C GLY A 90 8.76 8.42 0.94
N LEU A 91 8.19 7.27 1.26
CA LEU A 91 6.76 7.07 1.52
C LEU A 91 6.57 6.65 2.99
N PHE A 92 5.41 6.94 3.55
CA PHE A 92 4.95 6.22 4.73
C PHE A 92 3.56 5.66 4.51
N ILE A 93 3.28 4.55 5.20
CA ILE A 93 1.96 3.93 5.21
C ILE A 93 1.69 3.31 6.57
N GLU A 94 0.49 3.51 7.10
CA GLU A 94 0.05 2.94 8.37
C GLU A 94 -0.91 1.79 8.11
N LEU A 95 -0.48 0.58 8.45
CA LEU A 95 -1.22 -0.65 8.20
C LEU A 95 -1.54 -1.42 9.49
N CYS A 96 -2.66 -2.12 9.49
CA CYS A 96 -3.05 -3.06 10.54
C CYS A 96 -3.90 -4.20 9.94
N GLY A 97 -3.60 -5.44 10.30
CA GLY A 97 -4.41 -6.59 9.88
C GLY A 97 -3.85 -7.93 10.29
N ALA A 98 -4.40 -8.99 9.72
CA ALA A 98 -3.93 -10.34 9.96
C ALA A 98 -2.43 -10.45 9.64
N ALA A 99 -1.71 -11.24 10.45
CA ALA A 99 -0.26 -11.35 10.29
C ALA A 99 0.09 -12.03 8.97
N HIS A 100 0.57 -11.25 8.01
CA HIS A 100 1.04 -11.72 6.71
C HIS A 100 1.96 -10.67 6.08
N ASP A 101 2.80 -11.11 5.16
CA ASP A 101 3.58 -10.21 4.32
C ASP A 101 2.71 -9.66 3.19
N TYR A 102 2.71 -8.34 3.04
CA TYR A 102 2.09 -7.64 1.91
C TYR A 102 3.18 -6.90 1.13
N ASN A 103 2.99 -6.69 -0.16
CA ASN A 103 3.92 -5.90 -0.95
C ASN A 103 3.37 -4.49 -1.13
N LEU A 104 4.18 -3.48 -0.85
CA LEU A 104 3.93 -2.11 -1.31
C LEU A 104 4.47 -2.02 -2.74
N HIS A 105 3.58 -1.85 -3.71
CA HIS A 105 3.94 -1.57 -5.10
C HIS A 105 3.82 -0.08 -5.37
N VAL A 106 4.81 0.48 -6.05
CA VAL A 106 4.85 1.86 -6.53
C VAL A 106 4.99 1.80 -8.05
N LYS A 107 4.12 2.53 -8.76
CA LYS A 107 4.22 2.70 -10.19
C LYS A 107 4.58 4.12 -10.54
N THR A 108 5.46 4.26 -11.52
CA THR A 108 5.82 5.53 -12.15
C THR A 108 5.31 5.58 -13.60
N ASN A 109 5.39 6.76 -14.22
CA ASN A 109 4.98 6.98 -15.61
C ASN A 109 5.77 6.16 -16.62
N GLN A 110 7.07 5.91 -16.39
CA GLN A 110 7.93 5.09 -17.25
C GLN A 110 7.60 3.58 -17.22
N LEU A 111 6.70 3.12 -16.34
CA LEU A 111 6.34 1.70 -16.25
C LEU A 111 5.08 1.43 -17.08
N ASP A 112 5.31 0.91 -18.28
CA ASP A 112 4.27 0.64 -19.28
C ASP A 112 3.59 -0.72 -19.13
N ARG A 113 4.22 -1.68 -18.43
CA ARG A 113 3.68 -3.04 -18.28
C ARG A 113 2.94 -3.23 -16.95
N PRO A 114 1.83 -3.98 -16.92
CA PRO A 114 1.04 -4.16 -15.70
C PRO A 114 1.80 -4.92 -14.59
N TRP A 115 2.72 -5.83 -14.95
CA TRP A 115 3.54 -6.60 -14.01
C TRP A 115 4.80 -5.88 -13.49
N GLN A 116 5.10 -4.69 -14.02
CA GLN A 116 6.22 -3.87 -13.57
C GLN A 116 5.85 -3.05 -12.34
N SER A 117 6.81 -2.91 -11.42
CA SER A 117 6.66 -2.09 -10.21
C SER A 117 8.02 -1.82 -9.58
N PHE A 118 8.09 -0.77 -8.78
CA PHE A 118 9.06 -0.68 -7.69
C PHE A 118 8.39 -1.17 -6.42
N ARG A 119 9.01 -2.06 -5.65
CA ARG A 119 8.31 -2.70 -4.53
C ARG A 119 9.18 -2.95 -3.30
N CYS A 120 8.53 -3.06 -2.16
CA CYS A 120 9.11 -3.61 -0.93
C CYS A 120 8.07 -4.46 -0.18
N THR A 121 8.54 -5.34 0.70
CA THR A 121 7.67 -6.21 1.51
C THR A 121 7.44 -5.61 2.89
N LEU A 122 6.19 -5.55 3.31
CA LEU A 122 5.71 -5.01 4.58
C LEU A 122 5.14 -6.16 5.43
N PRO A 123 5.82 -6.55 6.53
CA PRO A 123 5.31 -7.57 7.45
C PRO A 123 4.21 -6.98 8.35
N VAL A 124 2.95 -7.10 7.92
CA VAL A 124 1.78 -6.60 8.64
C VAL A 124 1.49 -7.47 9.86
N LYS A 125 0.99 -6.85 10.92
CA LYS A 125 0.64 -7.50 12.20
C LYS A 125 -0.70 -6.96 12.71
N PRO A 126 -1.36 -7.65 13.66
CA PRO A 126 -2.62 -7.21 14.27
C PRO A 126 -2.39 -6.08 15.30
N GLN A 127 -1.69 -5.03 14.87
CA GLN A 127 -1.44 -3.78 15.59
C GLN A 127 -1.08 -2.70 14.56
N TRP A 128 -1.50 -1.45 14.79
CA TRP A 128 -1.13 -0.35 13.90
C TRP A 128 0.39 -0.20 13.81
N THR A 129 0.90 -0.27 12.58
CA THR A 129 2.32 -0.11 12.28
C THR A 129 2.49 0.90 11.16
N ARG A 130 3.26 1.97 11.43
CA ARG A 130 3.77 2.90 10.42
C ARG A 130 5.02 2.29 9.80
N PHE A 131 4.97 2.06 8.51
CA PHE A 131 6.12 1.71 7.70
C PHE A 131 6.66 2.99 7.08
N ILE A 132 7.89 3.36 7.42
CA ILE A 132 8.65 4.43 6.78
C ILE A 132 9.53 3.76 5.71
N VAL A 133 9.26 4.07 4.45
CA VAL A 133 9.90 3.43 3.29
C VAL A 133 10.66 4.50 2.49
N PRO A 134 11.95 4.69 2.78
CA PRO A 134 12.86 5.43 1.91
C PRO A 134 12.79 4.93 0.46
N PHE A 135 12.92 5.82 -0.51
CA PHE A 135 12.90 5.45 -1.93
C PHE A 135 13.96 4.40 -2.29
N GLU A 136 15.13 4.47 -1.65
CA GLU A 136 16.22 3.50 -1.77
C GLU A 136 15.89 2.09 -1.27
N GLN A 137 14.76 1.86 -0.58
CA GLN A 137 14.30 0.52 -0.19
C GLN A 137 13.36 -0.11 -1.23
N LEU A 138 12.84 0.69 -2.17
CA LEU A 138 12.01 0.17 -3.25
C LEU A 138 12.92 -0.50 -4.30
N ARG A 139 12.65 -1.77 -4.58
CA ARG A 139 13.40 -2.57 -5.55
C ARG A 139 12.64 -2.63 -6.87
N ALA A 140 13.34 -2.41 -7.98
CA ALA A 140 12.80 -2.63 -9.31
C ALA A 140 12.37 -4.10 -9.47
N HIS A 141 11.21 -4.32 -10.08
CA HIS A 141 10.70 -5.65 -10.36
C HIS A 141 10.26 -5.76 -11.81
N ARG A 142 10.88 -6.68 -12.56
CA ARG A 142 10.65 -6.94 -13.99
C ARG A 142 10.85 -5.69 -14.88
N THR A 143 11.77 -4.83 -14.47
CA THR A 143 12.19 -3.62 -15.18
C THR A 143 13.64 -3.31 -14.80
N ASP A 144 14.38 -2.70 -15.73
CA ASP A 144 15.73 -2.17 -15.50
C ASP A 144 15.72 -0.68 -15.17
N ALA A 145 14.53 -0.06 -15.11
CA ALA A 145 14.39 1.35 -14.86
C ALA A 145 14.66 1.70 -13.39
N GLU A 146 15.18 2.91 -13.14
CA GLU A 146 15.38 3.44 -11.80
C GLU A 146 14.16 4.22 -11.32
N LEU A 147 13.89 4.22 -10.02
CA LEU A 147 12.75 4.96 -9.47
C LEU A 147 12.96 6.46 -9.66
N GLN A 148 12.04 7.10 -10.38
CA GLN A 148 11.93 8.55 -10.48
C GLN A 148 10.78 9.03 -9.57
N PRO A 149 11.05 9.61 -8.38
CA PRO A 149 10.00 10.01 -7.44
C PRO A 149 9.00 11.02 -8.01
N ALA A 150 9.48 11.90 -8.89
CA ALA A 150 8.66 12.90 -9.58
C ALA A 150 7.65 12.30 -10.57
N ASP A 151 7.77 11.01 -10.89
CA ASP A 151 6.90 10.30 -11.82
C ASP A 151 5.96 9.30 -11.13
N ILE A 152 5.93 9.24 -9.79
CA ILE A 152 5.05 8.34 -9.06
C ILE A 152 3.59 8.68 -9.38
N ARG A 153 2.87 7.70 -9.95
CA ARG A 153 1.47 7.84 -10.34
C ARG A 153 0.50 7.02 -9.51
N SER A 154 0.97 5.93 -8.89
CA SER A 154 0.14 5.16 -7.95
C SER A 154 0.96 4.34 -6.98
N VAL A 155 0.33 4.03 -5.85
CA VAL A 155 0.79 3.06 -4.87
C VAL A 155 -0.27 1.99 -4.65
N ALA A 156 0.14 0.79 -4.27
CA ALA A 156 -0.78 -0.28 -3.94
C ALA A 156 -0.24 -1.17 -2.81
N VAL A 157 -1.14 -1.64 -1.95
CA VAL A 157 -0.87 -2.74 -1.03
C VAL A 157 -1.37 -4.02 -1.67
N VAL A 158 -0.46 -4.98 -1.88
CA VAL A 158 -0.68 -6.16 -2.71
C VAL A 158 -0.48 -7.42 -1.88
N ALA A 159 -1.53 -8.23 -1.79
CA ALA A 159 -1.45 -9.63 -1.38
C ALA A 159 -1.14 -10.46 -2.62
N ILE A 160 0.02 -11.13 -2.67
CA ILE A 160 0.45 -11.88 -3.85
C ILE A 160 1.36 -13.06 -3.51
N GLY A 161 1.28 -14.14 -4.31
CA GLY A 161 2.27 -15.22 -4.35
C GLY A 161 1.99 -16.40 -3.43
N THR A 162 1.00 -16.29 -2.56
CA THR A 162 0.50 -17.37 -1.69
C THR A 162 -1.03 -17.31 -1.62
N ALA A 163 -1.68 -18.44 -1.33
CA ALA A 163 -3.11 -18.49 -1.04
C ALA A 163 -3.35 -18.25 0.45
N PHE A 164 -4.08 -17.19 0.80
CA PHE A 164 -4.44 -16.87 2.18
C PHE A 164 -5.67 -15.95 2.24
N ASP A 165 -6.29 -15.89 3.41
CA ASP A 165 -7.35 -14.92 3.70
C ASP A 165 -6.74 -13.55 3.91
N VAL A 166 -7.13 -12.60 3.05
CA VAL A 166 -6.60 -11.24 3.04
C VAL A 166 -7.42 -10.39 4.00
N ASP A 167 -6.71 -9.77 4.93
CA ASP A 167 -7.24 -8.74 5.83
C ASP A 167 -6.11 -7.75 6.16
N VAL A 168 -6.18 -6.57 5.55
CA VAL A 168 -5.27 -5.46 5.82
C VAL A 168 -6.00 -4.13 5.67
N CYS A 169 -5.84 -3.27 6.65
CA CYS A 169 -6.39 -1.92 6.64
C CYS A 169 -5.30 -0.87 6.56
N VAL A 170 -5.59 0.22 5.86
CA VAL A 170 -4.80 1.45 5.80
C VAL A 170 -5.58 2.58 6.44
N ARG A 171 -4.94 3.34 7.33
CA ARG A 171 -5.54 4.57 7.89
C ARG A 171 -4.87 5.84 7.42
N ARG A 172 -3.57 5.79 7.10
CA ARG A 172 -2.79 6.93 6.61
C ARG A 172 -1.77 6.50 5.58
N PHE A 173 -1.56 7.34 4.58
CA PHE A 173 -0.52 7.20 3.58
C PHE A 173 -0.03 8.57 3.14
N GLY A 174 1.26 8.68 2.84
CA GLY A 174 1.82 9.90 2.29
C GLY A 174 3.32 9.84 2.06
N PHE A 175 3.93 11.01 2.01
CA PHE A 175 5.37 11.19 1.79
C PHE A 175 6.06 11.71 3.04
N PHE A 176 7.39 11.62 3.07
CA PHE A 176 8.18 12.29 4.11
C PHE A 176 9.41 13.01 3.58
N LEU A 177 9.81 14.04 4.31
CA LEU A 177 11.01 14.86 4.10
C LEU A 177 12.25 14.28 4.79
#